data_AF-A0A9D2ZV66-F1
#
_entry.id   AF-A0A9D2ZV66-F1
#
_cell.length_a   1.000
_cell.length_b   1.000
_cell.length_c   1.000
_cell.angle_alpha   90.00
_cell.angle_beta   90.00
_cell.angle_gamma   90.00
#
_symmetry.space_group_name_H-M   'P 1'
#
loop_
_entity.id
_entity.type
_entity.pdbx_description
1 polymer ?
#
loop_
_entity_poly.entity_id
_entity_poly.type
_entity_poly.pdbx_seq_one_letter_code
_entity_poly.pdbx_strand_id
1 'polypeptide(L)'
;MASLKEIKTRIQSVQGTLKITSAMKMIASAKLHRVQAMAQSLASYKSVLSQIAAAACADPELAVSSPLSAIHKERRHATVVAIASDSSLCGAFNHNAIRELEETVRSLRAEG
;
A
#
# COMPACT_ATOMS: atom_id res chain seq x y z
N MET A 1 28.55 -35.11 25.74
CA MET A 1 27.22 -34.61 26.18
C MET A 1 27.02 -33.13 25.79
N ALA A 2 27.27 -32.75 24.53
CA ALA A 2 27.01 -31.40 24.02
C ALA A 2 25.72 -31.32 23.18
N SER A 3 25.43 -32.35 22.38
CA SER A 3 24.33 -32.33 21.40
C SER A 3 22.92 -32.29 22.01
N LEU A 4 22.63 -33.06 23.06
CA LEU A 4 21.29 -33.07 23.69
C LEU A 4 20.93 -31.74 24.37
N LYS A 5 21.92 -31.07 24.99
CA LYS A 5 21.73 -29.76 25.60
C LYS A 5 21.47 -28.70 24.54
N GLU A 6 22.25 -28.70 23.46
CA GLU A 6 22.06 -27.80 22.32
C GLU A 6 20.68 -27.97 21.66
N ILE A 7 20.25 -29.21 21.43
CA ILE A 7 18.92 -29.50 20.88
C ILE A 7 17.83 -28.94 21.80
N LYS A 8 17.92 -29.18 23.12
CA LYS A 8 16.96 -28.67 24.09
C LYS A 8 16.91 -27.14 24.11
N THR A 9 18.06 -26.48 24.06
CA THR A 9 18.14 -25.01 23.99
C THR A 9 17.54 -24.48 22.68
N ARG A 10 17.80 -25.12 21.54
CA ARG A 10 17.22 -24.73 20.25
C ARG A 10 15.71 -24.88 20.23
N ILE A 11 15.16 -25.96 20.81
CA ILE A 11 13.71 -26.16 20.96
C ILE A 11 13.10 -24.99 21.74
N GLN A 12 13.69 -24.62 22.87
CA GLN A 12 13.20 -23.50 23.68
C GLN A 12 13.26 -22.17 22.93
N SER A 13 14.34 -21.92 22.19
CA SER A 13 14.49 -20.71 21.35
C SER A 13 13.40 -20.63 20.27
N VAL A 14 13.19 -21.70 19.51
CA VAL A 14 12.17 -21.77 18.45
C VAL A 14 10.76 -21.64 19.02
N GLN A 15 10.48 -22.26 20.17
CA GLN A 15 9.20 -22.10 20.88
C GLN A 15 8.97 -20.65 21.32
N GLY A 16 10.03 -19.95 21.76
CA GLY A 16 9.98 -18.51 22.06
C GLY A 16 9.62 -17.68 20.82
N THR A 17 10.34 -17.88 19.72
CA THR A 17 10.06 -17.19 18.45
C THR A 17 8.64 -17.47 17.94
N LEU A 18 8.17 -18.71 18.03
CA LEU A 18 6.80 -19.09 17.63
C LEU A 18 5.72 -18.33 18.41
N LYS A 19 5.90 -18.17 19.73
CA LYS A 19 4.94 -17.40 20.55
C LYS A 19 4.90 -15.93 20.14
N ILE A 20 6.07 -15.33 19.89
CA ILE A 20 6.18 -13.92 19.47
C ILE A 20 5.49 -13.73 18.11
N THR A 21 5.84 -14.53 17.10
CA THR A 21 5.26 -14.39 15.76
C THR A 21 3.77 -14.72 15.72
N SER A 22 3.30 -15.66 16.56
CA SER A 22 1.86 -15.94 16.70
C SER A 22 1.09 -14.75 17.26
N ALA A 23 1.64 -14.08 18.28
CA ALA A 23 1.05 -12.85 18.81
C ALA A 23 1.07 -11.72 17.78
N MET A 24 2.20 -11.53 17.08
CA MET A 24 2.31 -10.53 16.00
C MET A 24 1.27 -10.75 14.90
N LYS A 25 1.02 -12.01 14.52
CA LYS A 25 -0.03 -12.37 13.55
C LYS A 25 -1.42 -11.90 14.01
N MET A 26 -1.77 -12.15 15.28
CA MET A 26 -3.05 -11.70 15.83
C MET A 26 -3.17 -10.17 15.87
N ILE A 27 -2.10 -9.47 16.27
CA ILE A 27 -2.05 -8.00 16.29
C ILE A 27 -2.20 -7.43 14.87
N ALA A 28 -1.50 -7.99 13.89
CA ALA A 28 -1.59 -7.58 12.49
C ALA A 28 -3.01 -7.80 11.94
N SER A 29 -3.63 -8.94 12.27
CA SER A 29 -5.02 -9.24 11.89
C SER A 29 -6.01 -8.24 12.48
N ALA A 30 -5.86 -7.88 13.76
CA ALA A 30 -6.71 -6.89 14.41
C ALA A 30 -6.56 -5.49 13.80
N LYS A 31 -5.31 -5.07 13.49
CA LYS A 31 -5.04 -3.82 12.78
C LYS A 31 -5.67 -3.79 11.39
N LEU A 32 -5.55 -4.89 10.64
CA LEU A 32 -6.16 -5.01 9.31
C LEU A 32 -7.69 -4.87 9.38
N HIS A 33 -8.35 -5.57 10.30
CA HIS A 33 -9.79 -5.46 10.49
C HIS A 33 -10.22 -4.02 10.81
N ARG A 34 -9.48 -3.31 11.67
CA ARG A 34 -9.77 -1.90 11.99
C ARG A 34 -9.68 -1.00 10.76
N VAL A 35 -8.64 -1.17 9.94
CA VAL A 35 -8.46 -0.38 8.71
C VAL A 35 -9.53 -0.72 7.68
N GLN A 36 -9.87 -2.00 7.53
CA GLN A 36 -10.95 -2.44 6.64
C GLN A 36 -12.31 -1.84 7.03
N ALA A 37 -12.65 -1.84 8.32
CA ALA A 37 -13.89 -1.24 8.80
C ALA A 37 -13.94 0.27 8.51
N MET A 38 -12.82 0.99 8.73
CA MET A 38 -12.72 2.41 8.40
C MET A 38 -12.88 2.65 6.89
N ALA A 39 -12.21 1.85 6.05
CA ALA A 39 -12.35 1.95 4.60
C ALA A 39 -13.79 1.71 4.13
N GLN A 40 -14.48 0.73 4.72
CA GLN A 40 -15.90 0.47 4.44
C GLN A 40 -16.80 1.63 4.83
N SER A 41 -16.58 2.26 6.00
CA SER A 41 -17.36 3.44 6.40
C SER A 41 -17.19 4.64 5.47
N LEU A 42 -16.03 4.76 4.81
CA LEU A 42 -15.73 5.82 3.86
C LEU A 42 -16.24 5.53 2.44
N ALA A 43 -16.74 4.31 2.17
CA ALA A 43 -17.12 3.89 0.83
C ALA A 43 -18.25 4.75 0.23
N SER A 44 -19.28 5.07 1.02
CA SER A 44 -20.39 5.92 0.57
C SER A 44 -19.94 7.34 0.28
N TYR A 45 -19.07 7.91 1.13
CA TYR A 45 -18.50 9.25 0.90
C TYR A 45 -17.68 9.29 -0.39
N LYS A 46 -16.81 8.28 -0.61
CA LYS A 46 -16.04 8.14 -1.85
C LYS A 46 -16.96 8.08 -3.08
N SER A 47 -18.05 7.32 -3.01
CA SER A 47 -19.01 7.17 -4.11
C SER A 47 -19.65 8.51 -4.49
N VAL A 48 -20.21 9.21 -3.50
CA VAL A 48 -20.88 10.51 -3.74
C VAL A 48 -19.88 11.55 -4.23
N LEU A 49 -18.69 11.64 -3.62
CA LEU A 49 -17.66 12.57 -4.06
C LEU A 49 -17.22 12.31 -5.51
N SER A 50 -17.09 11.05 -5.89
CA SER A 50 -16.73 10.67 -7.27
C SER A 50 -17.83 11.06 -8.26
N GLN A 51 -19.11 10.91 -7.88
CA GLN A 51 -20.25 11.34 -8.71
C GLN A 51 -20.26 12.86 -8.90
N ILE A 52 -20.05 13.63 -7.82
CA ILE A 52 -19.99 15.09 -7.89
C ILE A 52 -18.82 15.54 -8.77
N ALA A 53 -17.62 14.95 -8.59
CA ALA A 53 -16.45 15.26 -9.39
C ALA A 53 -16.68 14.94 -10.88
N ALA A 54 -17.30 13.81 -11.19
CA ALA A 54 -17.63 13.42 -12.56
C ALA A 54 -18.65 14.38 -13.19
N ALA A 55 -19.71 14.74 -12.47
CA ALA A 55 -20.72 15.70 -12.94
C ALA A 55 -20.10 17.08 -13.23
N ALA A 56 -19.22 17.56 -12.34
CA ALA A 56 -18.53 18.84 -12.51
C ALA A 56 -17.55 18.86 -13.71
N CYS A 57 -16.99 17.71 -14.09
CA CYS A 57 -16.12 17.60 -15.26
C CYS A 57 -16.88 17.39 -16.58
N ALA A 58 -18.13 16.92 -16.53
CA ALA A 58 -18.92 16.57 -17.70
C ALA A 58 -19.76 17.73 -18.25
N ASP A 59 -20.12 18.71 -17.41
CA ASP A 59 -20.93 19.86 -17.80
C ASP A 59 -20.06 20.94 -18.49
N PRO A 60 -20.28 21.23 -19.79
CA PRO A 60 -19.52 22.25 -20.52
C PRO A 60 -19.77 23.69 -20.02
N GLU A 61 -20.94 23.97 -19.42
CA GLU A 61 -21.28 25.29 -18.87
C GLU A 61 -20.70 25.48 -17.45
N LEU A 62 -20.53 24.39 -16.71
CA LEU A 62 -19.86 24.35 -15.40
C LEU A 62 -18.38 24.02 -15.48
N ALA A 63 -17.81 23.90 -16.68
CA ALA A 63 -16.43 23.47 -16.91
C ALA A 63 -15.46 24.31 -16.08
N VAL A 64 -15.08 23.78 -14.91
CA VAL A 64 -14.15 24.45 -14.02
C VAL A 64 -12.80 24.43 -14.74
N SER A 65 -12.40 25.60 -15.27
CA SER A 65 -11.07 25.83 -15.80
C SER A 65 -10.07 25.77 -14.65
N SER A 66 -9.69 24.56 -14.27
CA SER A 66 -8.69 24.27 -13.26
C SER A 66 -7.44 23.73 -13.94
N PRO A 67 -6.24 24.12 -13.49
CA PRO A 67 -5.00 23.47 -13.91
C PRO A 67 -5.01 21.95 -13.73
N LEU A 68 -5.85 21.42 -12.82
CA LEU A 68 -5.99 19.99 -12.53
C LEU A 68 -6.83 19.23 -13.57
N SER A 69 -7.70 19.90 -14.33
CA SER A 69 -8.50 19.29 -15.41
C SER A 69 -7.84 19.43 -16.79
N ALA A 70 -6.74 20.18 -16.89
CA ALA A 70 -6.04 20.43 -18.15
C ALA A 70 -5.32 19.17 -18.67
N ILE A 71 -5.70 18.72 -19.87
CA ILE A 71 -4.98 17.67 -20.60
C ILE A 71 -3.70 18.30 -21.17
N HIS A 72 -2.55 17.85 -20.67
CA HIS A 72 -1.25 18.30 -21.15
C HIS A 72 -0.94 17.61 -22.48
N LYS A 73 -0.73 18.42 -23.54
CA LYS A 73 -0.36 17.92 -24.88
C LYS A 73 0.99 17.21 -24.90
N GLU A 74 1.93 17.67 -24.06
CA GLU A 74 3.23 17.05 -23.83
C GLU A 74 3.41 16.82 -22.32
N ARG A 75 3.83 15.62 -21.93
CA ARG A 75 4.12 15.26 -20.53
C ARG A 75 5.62 15.26 -20.31
N ARG A 76 6.20 16.42 -20.00
CA ARG A 76 7.67 16.56 -19.83
C ARG A 76 8.20 16.04 -18.49
N HIS A 77 7.33 15.99 -17.49
CA HIS A 77 7.67 15.56 -16.15
C HIS A 77 6.54 14.72 -15.58
N ALA A 78 6.91 13.62 -14.92
CA ALA A 78 6.00 12.79 -14.15
C ALA A 78 6.54 12.62 -12.73
N THR A 79 5.65 12.78 -11.75
CA THR A 79 5.95 12.51 -10.34
C THR A 79 5.32 11.18 -9.97
N VAL A 80 6.13 10.23 -9.52
CA VAL A 80 5.66 8.94 -9.03
C VAL A 80 5.77 8.93 -7.51
N VAL A 81 4.69 8.56 -6.83
CA VAL A 81 4.65 8.41 -5.38
C VAL A 81 4.42 6.94 -5.07
N ALA A 82 5.43 6.28 -4.50
CA ALA A 82 5.31 4.91 -4.01
C ALA A 82 4.98 4.92 -2.51
N ILE A 83 4.06 4.04 -2.11
CA ILE A 83 3.65 3.87 -0.71
C ILE A 83 4.03 2.45 -0.29
N ALA A 84 4.83 2.35 0.77
CA ALA A 84 5.31 1.09 1.34
C ALA A 84 5.15 1.09 2.87
N SER A 85 5.54 0.00 3.53
CA SER A 85 5.43 -0.15 4.99
C SER A 85 6.75 0.20 5.68
N ASP A 86 6.65 0.89 6.81
CA ASP A 86 7.79 1.13 7.72
C ASP A 86 8.16 -0.10 8.56
N SER A 87 7.38 -1.19 8.49
CA SER A 87 7.58 -2.38 9.32
C SER A 87 8.56 -3.37 8.68
N SER A 88 9.40 -3.98 9.52
CA SER A 88 10.14 -5.20 9.16
C SER A 88 9.24 -6.44 9.27
N LEU A 89 9.67 -7.56 8.66
CA LEU A 89 8.91 -8.84 8.62
C LEU A 89 7.58 -8.78 7.84
N CYS A 90 7.47 -7.87 6.86
CA CYS A 90 6.30 -7.72 5.98
C CYS A 90 6.27 -8.70 4.77
N GLY A 91 7.12 -9.73 4.77
CA GLY A 91 7.29 -10.62 3.61
C GLY A 91 7.75 -9.85 2.36
N ALA A 92 7.17 -10.18 1.21
CA ALA A 92 7.51 -9.56 -0.08
C ALA A 92 6.85 -8.18 -0.32
N PHE A 93 6.10 -7.63 0.64
CA PHE A 93 5.30 -6.42 0.43
C PHE A 93 6.12 -5.22 -0.08
N ASN A 94 7.16 -4.82 0.66
CA ASN A 94 8.01 -3.69 0.27
C ASN A 94 8.79 -3.96 -1.01
N HIS A 95 9.25 -5.20 -1.22
CA HIS A 95 9.97 -5.57 -2.44
C HIS A 95 9.08 -5.44 -3.68
N ASN A 96 7.84 -5.91 -3.61
CA ASN A 96 6.89 -5.80 -4.72
C ASN A 96 6.53 -4.34 -5.01
N ALA A 97 6.36 -3.50 -3.99
CA ALA A 97 6.09 -2.07 -4.17
C ALA A 97 7.26 -1.35 -4.88
N ILE A 98 8.50 -1.68 -4.53
CA ILE A 98 9.70 -1.14 -5.19
C ILE A 98 9.81 -1.64 -6.63
N ARG A 99 9.55 -2.93 -6.86
CA ARG A 99 9.59 -3.50 -8.22
C ARG A 99 8.58 -2.81 -9.15
N GLU A 100 7.34 -2.63 -8.68
CA GLU A 100 6.30 -1.91 -9.43
C GLU A 100 6.70 -0.46 -9.72
N LEU A 101 7.32 0.21 -8.73
CA LEU A 101 7.86 1.56 -8.89
C LEU A 101 8.92 1.60 -10.00
N GLU A 102 9.89 0.67 -9.97
CA GLU A 102 10.95 0.61 -10.98
C GLU A 102 10.40 0.35 -12.39
N GLU A 103 9.43 -0.55 -12.52
CA GLU A 103 8.74 -0.84 -13.78
C GLU A 103 7.97 0.38 -14.30
N THR A 104 7.22 1.05 -13.42
CA THR A 104 6.45 2.27 -13.75
C THR A 104 7.38 3.41 -14.19
N VAL A 105 8.46 3.64 -13.45
CA VAL A 105 9.46 4.67 -13.79
C VAL A 105 10.13 4.36 -15.12
N ARG A 106 10.41 3.08 -15.41
CA ARG A 106 10.97 2.66 -16.69
C ARG A 106 10.01 2.91 -17.84
N SER A 107 8.72 2.58 -17.69
CA SER A 107 7.69 2.85 -18.70
C SER A 107 7.58 4.34 -18.99
N LEU A 108 7.44 5.16 -17.94
CA LEU A 108 7.30 6.60 -18.09
C LEU A 108 8.52 7.25 -18.77
N ARG A 109 9.74 6.78 -18.47
CA ARG A 109 10.96 7.24 -19.15
C ARG A 109 11.06 6.79 -20.61
N ALA A 110 10.43 5.67 -20.97
CA ALA A 110 10.39 5.21 -22.36
C ALA A 110 9.36 5.98 -23.19
N GLU A 111 8.29 6.46 -22.55
CA GLU A 111 7.25 7.29 -23.17
C GLU A 111 7.69 8.74 -23.43
N GLY A 112 8.78 9.19 -22.80
CA GLY A 112 9.39 10.51 -23.01
C GLY A 112 9.39 11.36 -21.74
#